data_AF-A0A3L0VZE0-F1
#
_entry.id   AF-A0A3L0VZE0-F1
#
_cell.length_a   1.000
_cell.length_b   1.000
_cell.length_c   1.000
_cell.angle_alpha   90.00
_cell.angle_beta   90.00
_cell.angle_gamma   90.00
#
_symmetry.space_group_name_H-M   'P 1'
#
loop_
_entity.id
_entity.type
_entity.pdbx_description
1 polymer ?
#
loop_
_entity_poly.entity_id
_entity_poly.type
_entity_poly.pdbx_seq_one_letter_code
_entity_poly.pdbx_strand_id
1 'polypeptide(L)'
;MRNMIIMCLMFMPAVAMAAEPSFLDYVGDKLNGIHYTITEEVPGLFHRFAAWGVEFYALCVISAKLEMLKFAYLVAKQITTDINLSGYLLSSLSQLPSGVRWALEQLGFVNGLNMIINAYITRFVLNFMGW
;
A
#
# COMPACT_ATOMS: atom_id res chain seq x y z
N MET A 1 -63.00 45.01 -22.62
CA MET A 1 -62.95 43.79 -21.77
C MET A 1 -63.45 42.50 -22.45
N ARG A 2 -64.08 42.53 -23.64
CA ARG A 2 -64.51 41.31 -24.36
C ARG A 2 -63.36 40.61 -25.12
N ASN A 3 -62.46 41.38 -25.75
CA ASN A 3 -61.34 40.82 -26.52
C ASN A 3 -60.20 40.25 -25.66
N MET A 4 -60.08 40.65 -24.40
CA MET A 4 -59.08 40.08 -23.48
C MET A 4 -59.47 38.67 -23.00
N ILE A 5 -60.78 38.42 -22.83
CA ILE A 5 -61.29 37.10 -22.42
C ILE A 5 -61.07 36.06 -23.53
N ILE A 6 -61.21 36.46 -24.81
CA ILE A 6 -61.01 35.59 -25.96
C ILE A 6 -59.52 35.20 -26.12
N MET A 7 -58.59 36.13 -25.88
CA MET A 7 -57.15 35.80 -25.85
C MET A 7 -56.81 34.80 -24.75
N CYS A 8 -57.35 34.95 -23.55
CA CYS A 8 -57.13 33.98 -22.46
C CYS A 8 -57.70 32.58 -22.77
N LEU A 9 -58.79 32.49 -23.52
CA LEU A 9 -59.43 31.23 -23.90
C LEU A 9 -58.65 30.45 -24.98
N MET A 10 -57.87 31.14 -25.82
CA MET A 10 -56.99 30.52 -26.81
C MET A 10 -55.69 29.96 -26.22
N PHE A 11 -55.30 30.39 -25.00
CA PHE A 11 -54.13 29.87 -24.28
C PHE A 11 -54.46 28.75 -23.27
N MET A 12 -55.74 28.49 -22.95
CA MET A 12 -56.15 27.35 -22.12
C MET A 12 -55.71 25.97 -22.64
N PRO A 13 -55.79 25.64 -23.95
CA PRO A 13 -55.35 24.32 -24.43
C PRO A 13 -53.82 24.15 -24.39
N ALA A 14 -53.04 25.24 -24.34
CA ALA A 14 -51.58 25.17 -24.18
C ALA A 14 -51.15 24.81 -22.75
N VAL A 15 -51.99 25.12 -21.75
CA VAL A 15 -51.75 24.77 -20.33
C VAL A 15 -52.24 23.35 -20.01
N ALA A 16 -53.29 22.87 -20.68
CA ALA A 16 -53.80 21.51 -20.50
C ALA A 16 -52.85 20.41 -21.02
N MET A 17 -52.04 20.70 -22.04
CA MET A 17 -51.01 19.78 -22.57
C MET A 17 -49.71 19.75 -21.73
N ALA A 18 -49.65 20.54 -20.65
CA ALA A 18 -48.53 20.60 -19.71
C ALA A 18 -48.83 19.90 -18.36
N ALA A 19 -50.00 19.26 -18.23
CA ALA A 19 -50.52 18.72 -16.97
C ALA A 19 -50.28 17.20 -16.76
N GLU A 20 -49.71 16.50 -17.74
CA GLU A 20 -49.18 15.15 -17.53
C GLU A 20 -47.65 15.22 -17.54
N PRO A 21 -46.93 14.41 -16.73
CA PRO A 21 -45.49 14.36 -16.81
C PRO A 21 -45.15 13.84 -18.21
N SER A 22 -44.72 14.75 -19.07
CA SER A 22 -44.52 14.48 -20.49
C SER A 22 -43.60 13.27 -20.62
N PHE A 23 -43.96 12.32 -21.49
CA PHE A 23 -43.10 11.17 -21.82
C PHE A 23 -41.68 11.63 -22.18
N LEU A 24 -41.54 12.84 -22.73
CA LEU A 24 -40.25 13.47 -23.03
C LEU A 24 -39.46 13.88 -21.78
N ASP A 25 -40.11 14.30 -20.69
CA ASP A 25 -39.45 14.59 -19.42
C ASP A 25 -39.05 13.30 -18.71
N TYR A 26 -39.92 12.27 -18.72
CA TYR A 26 -39.58 10.96 -18.17
C TYR A 26 -38.41 10.29 -18.93
N VAL A 27 -38.44 10.31 -20.26
CA VAL A 27 -37.35 9.79 -21.10
C VAL A 27 -36.10 10.65 -20.96
N GLY A 28 -36.24 11.97 -20.87
CA GLY A 28 -35.14 12.90 -20.62
C GLY A 28 -34.42 12.62 -19.30
N ASP A 29 -35.16 12.38 -18.23
CA ASP A 29 -34.59 12.05 -16.91
C ASP A 29 -33.90 10.68 -16.92
N LYS A 30 -34.44 9.69 -17.64
CA LYS A 30 -33.78 8.39 -17.80
C LYS A 30 -32.54 8.45 -18.67
N LEU A 31 -32.54 9.25 -19.74
CA LEU A 31 -31.35 9.46 -20.57
C LEU A 31 -30.26 10.21 -19.80
N ASN A 32 -30.62 11.25 -19.05
CA ASN A 32 -29.68 11.98 -18.19
C ASN A 32 -29.12 11.09 -17.08
N GLY A 33 -29.95 10.24 -16.47
CA GLY A 33 -29.49 9.26 -15.47
C GLY A 33 -28.49 8.24 -16.04
N ILE A 34 -28.77 7.70 -17.24
CA ILE A 34 -27.84 6.79 -17.92
C ILE A 34 -26.56 7.51 -18.35
N HIS A 35 -26.68 8.74 -18.86
CA HIS A 35 -25.52 9.55 -19.23
C HIS A 35 -24.63 9.81 -18.01
N TYR A 36 -25.20 10.29 -16.90
CA TYR A 36 -24.51 10.57 -15.64
C TYR A 36 -23.84 9.33 -15.04
N THR A 37 -24.53 8.19 -14.99
CA THR A 37 -23.95 6.93 -14.51
C THR A 37 -22.76 6.49 -15.37
N ILE A 38 -22.83 6.66 -16.69
CA ILE A 38 -21.73 6.29 -17.59
C ILE A 38 -20.57 7.31 -17.52
N THR A 39 -20.85 8.61 -17.42
CA THR A 39 -19.81 9.65 -17.46
C THR A 39 -19.12 9.92 -16.13
N GLU A 40 -19.78 9.68 -14.99
CA GLU A 40 -19.25 10.07 -13.67
C GLU A 40 -19.07 8.90 -12.70
N GLU A 41 -20.01 7.96 -12.63
CA GLU A 41 -19.93 6.86 -11.65
C GLU A 41 -18.93 5.78 -12.08
N VAL A 42 -18.90 5.45 -13.37
CA VAL A 42 -17.98 4.44 -13.93
C VAL A 42 -16.51 4.87 -13.80
N PRO A 43 -16.09 6.09 -14.19
CA PRO A 43 -14.71 6.54 -13.98
C PRO A 43 -14.31 6.65 -12.51
N GLY A 44 -15.23 7.06 -11.64
CA GLY A 44 -14.99 7.14 -10.19
C GLY A 44 -14.71 5.77 -9.55
N LEU A 45 -15.40 4.72 -10.01
CA LEU A 45 -15.13 3.34 -9.61
C LEU A 45 -13.74 2.87 -10.06
N PHE A 46 -13.33 3.17 -11.30
CA PHE A 46 -12.00 2.82 -11.79
C PHE A 46 -10.88 3.51 -11.01
N HIS A 47 -11.04 4.79 -10.64
CA HIS A 47 -10.06 5.48 -9.81
C HIS A 47 -9.91 4.86 -8.42
N ARG A 48 -11.03 4.49 -7.76
CA ARG A 48 -10.99 3.81 -6.46
C ARG A 48 -10.41 2.39 -6.56
N PHE A 49 -10.75 1.68 -7.61
CA PHE A 49 -10.22 0.33 -7.86
C PHE A 49 -8.71 0.37 -8.15
N ALA A 50 -8.24 1.33 -8.94
CA ALA A 50 -6.82 1.52 -9.20
C ALA A 50 -6.06 1.92 -7.92
N ALA A 51 -6.63 2.81 -7.10
CA ALA A 51 -6.06 3.18 -5.80
C ALA A 51 -5.92 1.95 -4.88
N TRP A 52 -6.99 1.16 -4.75
CA TRP A 52 -6.96 -0.10 -3.99
C TRP A 52 -5.95 -1.10 -4.55
N GLY A 53 -5.84 -1.22 -5.88
CA GLY A 53 -4.87 -2.08 -6.54
C GLY A 53 -3.42 -1.70 -6.23
N VAL A 54 -3.11 -0.40 -6.21
CA VAL A 54 -1.78 0.11 -5.84
C VAL A 54 -1.48 -0.11 -4.36
N GLU A 55 -2.45 0.12 -3.48
CA GLU A 55 -2.31 -0.16 -2.04
C GLU A 55 -2.04 -1.65 -1.77
N PHE A 56 -2.81 -2.53 -2.40
CA PHE A 56 -2.63 -3.98 -2.27
C PHE A 56 -1.26 -4.43 -2.78
N TYR A 57 -0.84 -3.92 -3.94
CA TYR A 57 0.49 -4.20 -4.48
C TYR A 57 1.61 -3.73 -3.53
N ALA A 58 1.48 -2.53 -2.96
CA ALA A 58 2.45 -2.02 -1.99
C ALA A 58 2.54 -2.91 -0.74
N LEU A 59 1.40 -3.37 -0.21
CA LEU A 59 1.36 -4.31 0.92
C LEU A 59 2.08 -5.63 0.57
N CYS A 60 1.79 -6.23 -0.57
CA CYS A 60 2.45 -7.45 -1.02
C CYS A 60 3.98 -7.27 -1.15
N VAL A 61 4.43 -6.17 -1.73
CA VAL A 61 5.87 -5.87 -1.89
C VAL A 61 6.55 -5.72 -0.53
N ILE A 62 5.93 -5.02 0.42
CA ILE A 62 6.49 -4.84 1.77
C ILE A 62 6.55 -6.19 2.50
N SER A 63 5.48 -6.98 2.45
CA SER A 63 5.45 -8.31 3.06
C SER A 63 6.50 -9.26 2.45
N ALA A 64 6.67 -9.25 1.13
CA ALA A 64 7.70 -10.05 0.46
C ALA A 64 9.11 -9.63 0.87
N LYS A 65 9.38 -8.32 0.95
CA LYS A 65 10.66 -7.78 1.43
C LYS A 65 10.95 -8.18 2.89
N LEU A 66 9.92 -8.21 3.73
CA LEU A 66 10.06 -8.61 5.13
C LEU A 66 10.39 -10.10 5.27
N GLU A 67 9.73 -10.98 4.52
CA GLU A 67 10.05 -12.41 4.53
C GLU A 67 11.43 -12.70 3.94
N MET A 68 11.85 -11.98 2.89
CA MET A 68 13.22 -12.05 2.37
C MET A 68 14.26 -11.62 3.42
N LEU A 69 13.97 -10.60 4.23
CA LEU A 69 14.84 -10.18 5.33
C LEU A 69 15.02 -11.28 6.37
N LYS A 70 13.92 -11.93 6.78
CA LYS A 70 13.97 -13.05 7.73
C LYS A 70 14.77 -14.22 7.16
N PHE A 71 14.55 -14.55 5.89
CA PHE A 71 15.30 -15.62 5.21
C PHE A 71 16.79 -15.29 5.13
N ALA A 72 17.15 -14.07 4.72
CA ALA A 72 18.54 -13.64 4.66
C ALA A 72 19.24 -13.70 6.04
N TYR A 73 18.52 -13.35 7.10
CA TYR A 73 19.03 -13.45 8.46
C TYR A 73 19.29 -14.91 8.91
N LEU A 74 18.42 -15.85 8.54
CA LEU A 74 18.61 -17.27 8.83
C LEU A 74 19.84 -17.83 8.10
N VAL A 75 20.00 -17.48 6.82
CA VAL A 75 21.18 -17.85 6.04
C VAL A 75 22.45 -17.23 6.63
N ALA A 76 22.40 -15.96 7.04
CA ALA A 76 23.53 -15.30 7.68
C ALA A 76 23.96 -15.98 8.99
N LYS A 77 23.00 -16.41 9.82
CA LYS A 77 23.30 -17.20 11.03
C LYS A 77 24.00 -18.53 10.72
N GLN A 78 23.57 -19.21 9.66
CA GLN A 78 24.19 -20.46 9.23
C GLN A 78 25.64 -20.21 8.81
N ILE A 79 25.87 -19.21 7.96
CA ILE A 79 27.21 -18.81 7.50
C ILE A 79 28.14 -18.46 8.66
N THR A 80 27.67 -17.68 9.64
CA THR A 80 28.45 -17.32 10.83
C THR A 80 28.85 -18.55 11.67
N THR A 81 27.97 -19.56 11.72
CA THR A 81 28.24 -20.83 12.40
C THR A 81 29.28 -21.64 11.64
N ASP A 82 29.16 -21.71 10.31
CA ASP A 82 30.08 -22.46 9.45
C ASP A 82 31.50 -21.86 9.44
N ILE A 83 31.62 -20.52 9.56
CA ILE A 83 32.91 -19.81 9.67
C ILE A 83 33.58 -20.00 11.04
N ASN A 84 32.88 -20.60 12.02
CA ASN A 84 33.34 -20.76 13.41
C ASN A 84 33.80 -19.42 14.02
N LEU A 85 32.99 -18.37 13.80
CA LEU A 85 33.30 -17.03 14.28
C LEU A 85 33.53 -16.99 15.79
N SER A 86 32.77 -17.79 16.55
CA SER A 86 32.92 -17.96 17.99
C SER A 86 34.31 -18.48 18.38
N GLY A 87 34.91 -19.39 17.61
CA GLY A 87 36.25 -19.93 17.86
C GLY A 87 37.35 -18.88 17.65
N TYR A 88 37.24 -18.07 16.60
CA TYR A 88 38.18 -16.96 16.37
C TYR A 88 38.05 -15.89 17.45
N LEU A 89 36.82 -15.50 17.80
CA LEU A 89 36.56 -14.52 18.87
C LEU A 89 37.12 -14.98 20.22
N LEU A 90 36.89 -16.25 20.60
CA LEU A 90 37.46 -16.80 21.84
C LEU A 90 38.98 -16.77 21.81
N SER A 91 39.60 -17.15 20.70
CA SER A 91 41.06 -17.17 20.56
C SER A 91 41.69 -15.78 20.67
N SER A 92 41.01 -14.73 20.20
CA SER A 92 41.45 -13.34 20.32
C SER A 92 41.18 -12.78 21.73
N LEU A 93 40.08 -13.18 22.38
CA LEU A 93 39.76 -12.77 23.75
C LEU A 93 40.69 -13.42 24.78
N SER A 94 41.11 -14.66 24.55
CA SER A 94 42.09 -15.38 25.38
C SER A 94 43.48 -14.74 25.36
N GLN A 95 43.80 -13.96 24.32
CA GLN A 95 45.06 -13.20 24.22
C GLN A 95 45.02 -11.85 24.94
N LEU A 96 43.83 -11.37 25.34
CA LEU A 96 43.69 -10.10 26.06
C LEU A 96 44.01 -10.23 27.56
N PRO A 97 44.61 -9.21 28.19
CA PRO A 97 44.84 -9.17 29.63
C PRO A 97 43.55 -9.37 30.44
N SER A 98 43.65 -10.05 31.59
CA SER A 98 42.51 -10.48 32.42
C SER A 98 41.56 -9.34 32.82
N GLY A 99 42.08 -8.15 33.12
CA GLY A 99 41.25 -6.98 33.44
C GLY A 99 40.43 -6.44 32.26
N VAL A 100 40.98 -6.54 31.04
CA VAL A 100 40.28 -6.12 29.81
C VAL A 100 39.23 -7.15 29.41
N ARG A 101 39.52 -8.44 29.61
CA ARG A 101 38.59 -9.53 29.33
C ARG A 101 37.32 -9.45 30.19
N TRP A 102 37.48 -9.20 31.48
CA TRP A 102 36.35 -9.03 32.40
C TRP A 102 35.50 -7.80 32.05
N ALA A 103 36.13 -6.68 31.68
CA ALA A 103 35.41 -5.49 31.23
C ALA A 103 34.62 -5.72 29.93
N LEU A 104 35.19 -6.46 28.97
CA LEU A 104 34.53 -6.81 27.70
C LEU A 104 33.38 -7.80 27.87
N GLU A 105 33.47 -8.72 28.84
CA GLU A 105 32.35 -9.59 29.23
C GLU A 105 31.19 -8.79 29.83
N GLN A 106 31.48 -7.86 30.75
CA GLN A 106 30.46 -7.00 31.37
C GLN A 106 29.81 -6.04 30.37
N LEU A 107 30.56 -5.58 29.36
CA LEU A 107 30.04 -4.75 28.28
C LEU A 107 29.24 -5.53 27.23
N GLY A 108 29.21 -6.86 27.30
CA GLY A 108 28.57 -7.70 26.29
C GLY A 108 29.19 -7.52 24.90
N PHE A 109 30.47 -7.11 24.83
CA PHE A 109 31.15 -6.74 23.58
C PHE A 109 31.13 -7.88 22.56
N VAL A 110 31.29 -9.12 23.02
CA VAL A 110 31.26 -10.33 22.19
C VAL A 110 29.89 -10.53 21.53
N ASN A 111 28.81 -10.31 22.28
CA ASN A 111 27.44 -10.42 21.76
C ASN A 111 27.14 -9.29 20.77
N GLY A 112 27.59 -8.07 21.06
CA GLY A 112 27.46 -6.93 20.16
C GLY A 112 28.23 -7.13 18.85
N LEU A 113 29.45 -7.66 18.93
CA LEU A 113 30.28 -7.92 17.76
C LEU A 113 29.69 -9.05 16.89
N ASN A 114 29.15 -10.09 17.52
CA ASN A 114 28.38 -11.13 16.83
C ASN A 114 27.13 -10.55 16.14
N MET A 115 26.41 -9.63 16.76
CA MET A 115 25.24 -8.98 16.15
C MET A 115 25.64 -8.14 14.92
N ILE A 116 26.72 -7.35 15.03
CA ILE A 116 27.22 -6.52 13.92
C ILE A 116 27.64 -7.41 12.74
N ILE A 117 28.38 -8.49 12.99
CA ILE A 117 28.84 -9.39 11.93
C ILE A 117 27.65 -10.09 11.26
N ASN A 118 26.70 -10.60 12.05
CA ASN A 118 25.47 -11.17 11.50
C ASN A 118 24.69 -10.15 10.66
N ALA A 119 24.63 -8.87 11.05
CA ALA A 119 23.98 -7.82 10.27
C ALA A 119 24.69 -7.54 8.94
N TYR A 120 26.03 -7.52 8.92
CA TYR A 120 26.81 -7.36 7.69
C TYR A 120 26.63 -8.54 6.73
N ILE A 121 26.65 -9.77 7.25
CA ILE A 121 26.41 -10.97 6.43
C ILE A 121 24.96 -10.98 5.93
N THR A 122 23.99 -10.59 6.75
CA THR A 122 22.59 -10.44 6.32
C THR A 122 22.46 -9.43 5.17
N ARG A 123 23.14 -8.28 5.25
CA ARG A 123 23.20 -7.29 4.17
C ARG A 123 23.84 -7.85 2.89
N PHE A 124 24.90 -8.63 3.03
CA PHE A 124 25.53 -9.31 1.90
C PHE A 124 24.56 -10.30 1.22
N VAL A 125 23.86 -11.13 2.00
CA VAL A 125 22.87 -12.08 1.47
C VAL A 125 21.72 -11.32 0.78
N LEU A 126 21.27 -10.20 1.34
CA LEU A 126 20.23 -9.37 0.72
C LEU A 126 20.66 -8.77 -0.63
N ASN A 127 21.90 -8.29 -0.74
CA ASN A 127 22.45 -7.83 -2.02
C ASN A 127 22.48 -8.96 -3.06
N PHE A 128 22.79 -10.19 -2.64
CA PHE A 128 22.73 -11.37 -3.53
C PHE A 128 21.30 -11.75 -3.94
N MET A 129 20.32 -11.50 -3.07
CA MET A 129 18.90 -11.73 -3.36
C MET A 129 18.28 -10.63 -4.24
N GLY A 130 19.07 -9.66 -4.72
CA GLY A 130 18.63 -8.63 -5.65
C GLY A 130 17.88 -7.48 -4.97
N TRP A 131 18.20 -7.18 -3.71
CA TRP A 131 17.71 -5.97 -3.05
C TRP A 131 18.43 -4.71 -3.55
#